data_AF-A0A925AQA7-F1
#
_entry.id   AF-A0A925AQA7-F1
#
_cell.length_a   1.000
_cell.length_b   1.000
_cell.length_c   1.000
_cell.angle_alpha   90.00
_cell.angle_beta   90.00
_cell.angle_gamma   90.00
#
_symmetry.space_group_name_H-M   'P 1'
#
loop_
_entity.id
_entity.type
_entity.pdbx_description
1 polymer ?
#
loop_
_entity_poly.entity_id
_entity_poly.type
_entity_poly.pdbx_seq_one_letter_code
_entity_poly.pdbx_strand_id
1 'polypeptide(L)'
;MIRFPVCALRSVELGTPDLDVSERFYTTVWGLDVAARTADAVYLRGTGSDHHIVALRQSDASELRSVTFRAASADDLAAIRDAAAARGAELLS
;
A
#
# COMPACT_ATOMS: atom_id res chain seq x y z
N MET A 1 30.15 1.16 1.05
CA MET A 1 28.80 1.19 1.66
C MET A 1 27.90 0.30 0.85
N ILE A 2 27.20 -0.66 1.49
CA ILE A 2 26.17 -1.44 0.81
C ILE A 2 24.94 -0.54 0.69
N ARG A 3 24.54 -0.22 -0.55
CA ARG A 3 23.31 0.53 -0.83
C ARG A 3 22.12 -0.38 -0.49
N PHE A 4 21.16 0.16 0.26
CA PHE A 4 19.92 -0.54 0.56
C PHE A 4 18.96 -0.42 -0.64
N PRO A 5 18.34 -1.52 -1.12
CA PRO A 5 17.57 -1.50 -2.37
C PRO A 5 16.17 -0.89 -2.25
N VAL A 6 15.71 -0.63 -1.03
CA VAL A 6 14.45 0.08 -0.73
C VAL A 6 14.76 1.50 -0.29
N CYS A 7 14.06 2.50 -0.84
CA CYS A 7 14.30 3.90 -0.53
C CYS A 7 13.19 4.59 0.27
N ALA A 8 11.97 4.05 0.29
CA ALA A 8 10.86 4.61 1.06
C ALA A 8 9.75 3.60 1.34
N LEU A 9 8.96 3.85 2.37
CA LEU A 9 7.59 3.35 2.48
C LEU A 9 6.71 4.12 1.49
N ARG A 10 5.90 3.43 0.69
CA ARG A 10 5.03 4.05 -0.32
C ARG A 10 3.58 4.07 0.12
N SER A 11 3.03 2.92 0.54
CA SER A 11 1.63 2.82 0.94
C SER A 11 1.35 1.61 1.82
N VAL A 12 0.18 1.60 2.43
CA VAL A 12 -0.41 0.42 3.09
C VAL A 12 -1.79 0.13 2.53
N GLU A 13 -2.20 -1.13 2.57
CA GLU A 13 -3.57 -1.56 2.33
C GLU A 13 -4.16 -2.15 3.61
N LEU A 14 -5.32 -1.62 4.00
CA LEU A 14 -6.03 -2.00 5.21
C LEU A 14 -7.38 -2.61 4.85
N GLY A 15 -7.67 -3.80 5.38
CA GLY A 15 -9.01 -4.37 5.38
C GLY A 15 -9.86 -3.71 6.45
N THR A 16 -11.13 -3.47 6.17
CA THR A 16 -12.08 -2.89 7.14
C THR A 16 -13.50 -3.48 7.01
N PRO A 17 -14.20 -3.73 8.14
CA PRO A 17 -15.60 -4.17 8.15
C PRO A 17 -16.59 -3.18 7.57
N ASP A 18 -16.27 -1.88 7.65
CA ASP A 18 -17.15 -0.80 7.18
C ASP A 18 -16.30 0.22 6.41
N LEU A 19 -16.33 0.06 5.09
CA LEU A 19 -15.55 0.90 4.16
C LEU A 19 -16.00 2.36 4.20
N ASP A 20 -17.30 2.63 4.32
CA ASP A 20 -17.85 3.99 4.32
C ASP A 20 -17.47 4.75 5.60
N VAL A 21 -17.54 4.08 6.76
CA VAL A 21 -17.08 4.65 8.04
C VAL A 21 -15.59 4.94 7.97
N SER A 22 -14.80 4.02 7.42
CA SER A 22 -13.35 4.16 7.34
C SER A 22 -12.95 5.27 6.37
N GLU A 23 -13.53 5.32 5.17
CA GLU A 23 -13.31 6.41 4.21
C GLU A 23 -13.63 7.77 4.86
N ARG A 24 -14.77 7.88 5.54
CA ARG A 24 -15.15 9.12 6.22
C ARG A 24 -14.16 9.51 7.29
N PHE A 25 -13.65 8.57 8.09
CA PHE A 25 -12.61 8.87 9.07
C PHE A 25 -11.35 9.44 8.39
N TYR A 26 -10.84 8.77 7.37
CA TYR A 26 -9.61 9.19 6.73
C TYR A 26 -9.74 10.50 5.95
N THR A 27 -10.91 10.78 5.38
CA THR A 27 -11.16 12.01 4.62
C THR A 27 -11.53 13.20 5.51
N THR A 28 -12.27 12.99 6.60
CA THR A 28 -12.78 14.11 7.43
C THR A 28 -11.96 14.37 8.69
N VAL A 29 -11.38 13.34 9.31
CA VAL A 29 -10.56 13.48 10.53
C VAL A 29 -9.09 13.63 10.17
N TRP A 30 -8.59 12.78 9.27
CA TRP A 30 -7.21 12.85 8.79
C TRP A 30 -6.99 13.83 7.64
N GLY A 31 -8.03 14.16 6.88
CA GLY A 31 -7.93 15.11 5.76
C GLY A 31 -7.24 14.54 4.52
N LEU A 32 -7.32 13.24 4.27
CA LEU A 32 -6.83 12.65 3.02
C LEU A 32 -7.84 12.87 1.89
N ASP A 33 -7.34 13.03 0.67
CA ASP A 33 -8.17 13.13 -0.53
C ASP A 33 -8.40 11.76 -1.16
N VAL A 34 -9.57 11.57 -1.78
CA VAL A 34 -9.83 10.35 -2.55
C VAL A 34 -9.21 10.43 -3.93
N ALA A 35 -8.28 9.52 -4.21
CA ALA A 35 -7.60 9.40 -5.50
C ALA A 35 -8.38 8.54 -6.49
N ALA A 36 -8.96 7.43 -6.03
CA ALA A 36 -9.73 6.51 -6.85
C ALA A 36 -10.68 5.66 -6.00
N ARG A 37 -11.70 5.11 -6.65
CA ARG A 37 -12.63 4.13 -6.07
C ARG A 37 -12.81 2.94 -7.00
N THR A 38 -13.07 1.79 -6.39
CA THR A 38 -13.48 0.54 -7.05
C THR A 38 -14.70 0.00 -6.32
N ALA A 39 -15.23 -1.16 -6.75
CA ALA A 39 -16.41 -1.75 -6.12
C ALA A 39 -16.20 -2.11 -4.65
N ASP A 40 -14.97 -2.46 -4.26
CA ASP A 40 -14.64 -3.01 -2.95
C ASP A 40 -13.47 -2.30 -2.25
N ALA A 41 -12.99 -1.18 -2.81
CA ALA A 41 -11.87 -0.43 -2.23
C ALA A 41 -11.87 1.07 -2.59
N VAL A 42 -11.30 1.85 -1.68
CA VAL A 42 -11.08 3.30 -1.79
C VAL A 42 -9.58 3.59 -1.62
N TYR A 43 -9.03 4.38 -2.54
CA TYR A 43 -7.62 4.75 -2.54
C TYR A 43 -7.47 6.22 -2.15
N LEU A 44 -6.69 6.47 -1.11
CA LEU A 44 -6.56 7.76 -0.44
C LEU A 44 -5.14 8.30 -0.57
N ARG A 45 -5.02 9.60 -0.87
CA ARG A 45 -3.74 10.28 -1.05
C ARG A 45 -3.60 11.48 -0.13
N GLY A 46 -2.36 11.77 0.24
CA GLY A 46 -1.99 13.06 0.82
C GLY A 46 -1.61 14.07 -0.27
N THR A 47 -0.89 15.11 0.14
CA THR A 47 -0.47 16.21 -0.74
C THR A 47 0.72 15.88 -1.66
N GLY A 48 1.35 14.71 -1.48
CA GLY A 48 2.46 14.25 -2.30
C GLY A 48 2.07 13.81 -3.71
N SER A 49 3.08 13.41 -4.49
CA SER A 49 2.93 13.00 -5.89
C SER A 49 2.49 11.55 -6.10
N ASP A 50 2.54 10.71 -5.05
CA ASP A 50 2.08 9.34 -5.13
C ASP A 50 0.57 9.27 -5.39
N HIS A 51 0.17 8.31 -6.24
CA HIS A 51 -1.24 8.08 -6.55
C HIS A 51 -2.09 7.87 -5.28
N HIS A 52 -1.58 7.11 -4.31
CA HIS A 52 -2.22 6.90 -3.02
C HIS A 52 -1.17 6.49 -1.97
N ILE A 53 -1.50 6.68 -0.70
CA ILE A 53 -0.66 6.28 0.45
C ILE A 53 -1.41 5.31 1.38
N VAL A 54 -2.74 5.30 1.33
CA VAL A 54 -3.60 4.33 2.03
C VAL A 54 -4.61 3.77 1.03
N ALA A 55 -4.77 2.46 1.00
CA ALA A 55 -5.90 1.79 0.38
C ALA A 55 -6.77 1.17 1.48
N LEU A 56 -8.08 1.41 1.44
CA LEU A 56 -9.06 0.77 2.30
C LEU A 56 -9.83 -0.22 1.45
N ARG A 57 -9.89 -1.47 1.89
CA ARG A 57 -10.61 -2.55 1.20
C ARG A 57 -11.68 -3.13 2.12
N GLN A 58 -12.87 -3.38 1.58
CA GLN A 58 -13.91 -4.09 2.31
C GLN A 58 -13.39 -5.49 2.70
N SER A 59 -13.48 -5.83 3.99
CA SER A 59 -13.08 -7.11 4.55
C SER A 59 -13.95 -7.44 5.76
N ASP A 60 -13.97 -8.68 6.23
CA ASP A 60 -14.77 -9.07 7.40
C ASP A 60 -14.14 -8.61 8.73
N ALA A 61 -12.89 -8.17 8.70
CA ALA A 61 -12.12 -7.75 9.87
C ALA A 61 -11.19 -6.57 9.56
N SER A 62 -10.78 -5.86 10.61
CA SER A 62 -9.72 -4.86 10.53
C SER A 62 -8.35 -5.54 10.46
N GLU A 63 -7.61 -5.33 9.37
CA GLU A 63 -6.35 -6.03 9.11
C GLU A 63 -5.38 -5.21 8.26
N LEU A 64 -4.08 -5.45 8.44
CA LEU A 64 -3.05 -4.97 7.51
C LEU A 64 -2.89 -6.02 6.40
N ARG A 65 -3.36 -5.71 5.19
CA ARG A 65 -3.31 -6.62 4.04
C ARG A 65 -1.98 -6.57 3.33
N SER A 66 -1.41 -5.36 3.15
CA SER A 66 -0.12 -5.20 2.51
C SER A 66 0.63 -3.93 2.93
N VAL A 67 1.95 -3.97 2.80
CA VAL A 67 2.84 -2.81 2.92
C VAL A 67 3.63 -2.71 1.62
N THR A 68 3.53 -1.58 0.93
CA THR A 68 4.24 -1.33 -0.32
C THR A 68 5.47 -0.48 -0.07
N PHE A 69 6.64 -0.98 -0.48
CA PHE A 69 7.89 -0.26 -0.44
C PHE A 69 8.33 0.21 -1.83
N ARG A 70 9.03 1.33 -1.89
CA ARG A 70 9.64 1.84 -3.12
C ARG A 70 11.04 1.25 -3.27
N ALA A 71 11.28 0.49 -4.33
CA ALA A 71 12.62 0.12 -4.74
C ALA A 71 13.34 1.33 -5.37
N ALA A 72 14.66 1.42 -5.20
CA ALA A 72 15.43 2.54 -5.74
C ALA A 72 15.62 2.48 -7.27
N SER A 73 15.44 1.32 -7.89
CA SER A 73 15.37 1.12 -9.35
C SER A 73 14.56 -0.12 -9.70
N ALA A 74 14.28 -0.31 -10.99
CA ALA A 74 13.66 -1.54 -11.48
C ALA A 74 14.56 -2.78 -11.25
N ASP A 75 15.88 -2.63 -11.41
CA ASP A 75 16.85 -3.69 -11.12
C ASP A 75 16.84 -4.08 -9.64
N ASP A 76 16.73 -3.10 -8.73
CA ASP A 76 16.61 -3.38 -7.30
C ASP A 76 15.31 -4.14 -6.99
N LEU A 77 14.20 -3.79 -7.66
CA LEU A 77 12.94 -4.52 -7.50
C LEU A 77 13.07 -5.97 -7.98
N ALA A 78 13.71 -6.19 -9.13
CA ALA A 78 13.98 -7.53 -9.64
C ALA A 78 14.89 -8.32 -8.68
N ALA A 79 15.94 -7.69 -8.16
CA ALA A 79 16.84 -8.30 -7.18
C ALA A 79 16.11 -8.67 -5.87
N ILE A 80 15.22 -7.81 -5.36
CA ILE A 80 14.39 -8.11 -4.19
C ILE A 80 13.48 -9.30 -4.46
N ARG A 81 12.78 -9.32 -5.60
CA ARG A 81 11.89 -10.42 -6.01
C ARG A 81 12.65 -11.75 -6.04
N ASP A 82 13.78 -11.80 -6.73
CA ASP A 82 14.56 -13.02 -6.89
C ASP A 82 15.14 -13.49 -5.55
N ALA A 83 15.61 -12.55 -4.72
CA ALA A 83 16.10 -12.81 -3.38
C ALA A 83 15.02 -13.30 -2.41
N ALA A 84 13.77 -12.84 -2.56
CA ALA A 84 12.63 -13.28 -1.77
C ALA A 84 12.21 -14.71 -2.16
N ALA A 85 12.08 -14.99 -3.46
CA ALA A 85 11.77 -16.32 -3.98
C ALA A 85 12.82 -17.36 -3.54
N ALA A 86 14.11 -17.01 -3.64
CA ALA A 86 15.21 -17.88 -3.19
C ALA A 86 15.18 -18.18 -1.67
N ARG A 87 14.50 -17.34 -0.88
CA ARG A 87 14.30 -17.51 0.57
C ARG A 87 12.95 -18.16 0.92
N GLY A 88 12.21 -18.65 -0.08
CA GLY A 88 10.95 -19.36 0.11
C GLY A 88 9.72 -18.47 0.24
N ALA A 89 9.81 -17.18 -0.10
CA ALA A 89 8.63 -16.34 -0.20
C ALA A 89 7.78 -16.74 -1.42
N GLU A 90 6.46 -16.75 -1.26
CA GLU A 90 5.52 -16.91 -2.36
C GLU A 90 5.40 -15.58 -3.13
N LEU A 91 5.60 -15.63 -4.44
CA LEU A 91 5.41 -14.49 -5.32
C LEU A 91 3.96 -14.45 -5.79
N LEU A 92 3.25 -13.38 -5.44
CA LEU A 92 1.90 -13.11 -5.91
C LEU A 92 1.97 -12.48 -7.31
N SER A 93 1.15 -12.98 -8.25
CA SER A 93 1.08 -12.54 -9.65
C SER A 93 0.05 -11.45 -9.87
#